data_AF-A0AAN8TS31-F1
#
_entry.id   AF-A0AAN8TS31-F1
#
_cell.length_a   1.000
_cell.length_b   1.000
_cell.length_c   1.000
_cell.angle_alpha   90.00
_cell.angle_beta   90.00
_cell.angle_gamma   90.00
#
_symmetry.space_group_name_H-M   'P 1'
#
loop_
_entity.id
_entity.type
_entity.pdbx_description
1 polymer ?
#
loop_
_entity_poly.entity_id
_entity_poly.type
_entity_poly.pdbx_seq_one_letter_code
_entity_poly.pdbx_strand_id
1 'polypeptide(L)'
;MKTTIHFAPVQGHRKIKKTVTQFEQFTKVLVLPFAIALAHVFPHWKKEMVQLVEKGNMLRVQLWNVTEDNNHKSDESAYVVEMKPCKDYVIVSADLFENRGLSYSDEIELYWDSNSNNFKFKLIN
;
A
#
# COMPACT_ATOMS: atom_id res chain seq x y z
N MET A 1 6.08 27.74 -12.95
CA MET A 1 4.83 27.11 -13.41
C MET A 1 4.37 26.12 -12.36
N LYS A 2 3.19 26.31 -11.78
CA LYS A 2 2.59 25.36 -10.82
C LYS A 2 1.57 24.53 -11.59
N THR A 3 1.81 23.25 -11.74
CA THR A 3 0.86 22.32 -12.34
C THR A 3 -0.11 21.88 -11.25
N THR A 4 -1.32 22.41 -11.27
CA THR A 4 -2.41 21.99 -10.39
C THR A 4 -2.99 20.69 -10.93
N ILE A 5 -2.85 19.59 -10.17
CA ILE A 5 -3.51 18.33 -10.48
C ILE A 5 -4.89 18.36 -9.83
N HIS A 6 -5.94 18.31 -10.65
CA HIS A 6 -7.32 18.19 -10.20
C HIS A 6 -7.65 16.73 -9.89
N PHE A 7 -7.99 16.43 -8.64
CA PHE A 7 -8.57 15.15 -8.25
C PHE A 7 -10.09 15.31 -8.14
N ALA A 8 -10.84 14.76 -9.10
CA ALA A 8 -12.28 14.62 -8.99
C ALA A 8 -12.61 13.42 -8.08
N PRO A 9 -13.58 13.53 -7.15
CA PRO A 9 -13.95 12.41 -6.30
C PRO A 9 -14.93 11.48 -7.04
N VAL A 10 -14.43 10.34 -7.51
CA VAL A 10 -15.28 9.24 -7.99
C VAL A 10 -15.60 8.32 -6.80
N GLN A 11 -16.89 8.07 -6.55
CA GLN A 11 -17.35 7.01 -5.65
C GLN A 11 -16.91 5.65 -6.20
N GLY A 12 -15.87 5.10 -5.59
CA GLY A 12 -15.28 3.79 -5.88
C GLY A 12 -14.14 3.60 -4.90
N HIS A 13 -13.85 2.36 -4.50
CA HIS A 13 -12.70 2.02 -3.64
C HIS A 13 -11.48 2.86 -4.07
N ARG A 14 -10.97 3.72 -3.18
CA ARG A 14 -9.95 4.73 -3.52
C ARG A 14 -8.61 4.06 -3.77
N LYS A 15 -8.49 3.41 -4.92
CA LYS A 15 -7.33 2.69 -5.39
C LYS A 15 -6.15 3.63 -5.61
N ILE A 16 -5.00 3.23 -5.09
CA ILE A 16 -3.72 3.90 -5.26
C ILE A 16 -3.04 3.22 -6.43
N LYS A 17 -2.81 3.94 -7.52
CA LYS A 17 -2.01 3.45 -8.65
C LYS A 17 -0.62 4.06 -8.57
N LYS A 18 0.41 3.25 -8.75
CA LYS A 18 1.80 3.73 -8.75
C LYS A 18 2.72 2.79 -9.50
N THR A 19 3.88 3.31 -9.87
CA THR A 19 5.01 2.54 -10.39
C THR A 19 5.97 2.20 -9.26
N VAL A 20 6.49 0.97 -9.23
CA VAL A 20 7.50 0.54 -8.28
C VAL A 20 8.84 1.20 -8.59
N THR A 21 9.40 1.86 -7.59
CA THR A 21 10.70 2.53 -7.69
C THR A 21 11.87 1.57 -7.42
N GLN A 22 13.08 1.95 -7.85
CA GLN A 22 14.30 1.18 -7.53
C GLN A 22 14.52 1.06 -6.01
N PHE A 23 14.22 2.14 -5.27
CA PHE A 23 14.32 2.16 -3.82
C PHE A 23 13.43 1.08 -3.19
N GLU A 24 12.18 1.00 -3.61
CA GLU A 24 11.21 0.02 -3.14
C GLU A 24 11.63 -1.41 -3.46
N GLN A 25 12.11 -1.67 -4.68
CA GLN A 25 12.62 -2.99 -5.05
C GLN A 25 13.85 -3.39 -4.21
N PHE A 26 14.76 -2.46 -3.96
CA PHE A 26 15.98 -2.71 -3.18
C PHE A 26 15.68 -2.95 -1.70
N THR A 27 14.79 -2.15 -1.12
CA THR A 27 14.45 -2.19 0.30
C THR A 27 13.30 -3.15 0.62
N LYS A 28 12.65 -3.74 -0.39
CA LYS A 28 11.55 -4.70 -0.25
C LYS A 28 10.34 -4.10 0.48
N VAL A 29 10.06 -2.82 0.22
CA VAL A 29 8.89 -2.12 0.78
C VAL A 29 8.13 -1.37 -0.29
N LEU A 30 6.85 -1.12 -0.06
CA LEU A 30 6.05 -0.18 -0.84
C LEU A 30 5.87 1.12 -0.05
N VAL A 31 6.33 2.24 -0.61
CA VAL A 31 6.19 3.57 -0.02
C VAL A 31 4.79 4.14 -0.29
N LEU A 32 4.13 4.55 0.78
CA LEU A 32 2.87 5.28 0.82
C LEU A 32 3.13 6.69 1.33
N PRO A 33 3.15 7.70 0.45
CA PRO A 33 3.31 9.08 0.90
C PRO A 33 2.26 9.47 1.94
N PHE A 34 2.62 10.29 2.92
CA PHE A 34 1.73 10.70 4.02
C PHE A 34 0.32 11.11 3.54
N ALA A 35 0.27 11.99 2.52
CA ALA A 35 -0.99 12.48 1.98
C ALA A 35 -1.85 11.37 1.35
N ILE A 36 -1.22 10.36 0.74
CA ILE A 36 -1.91 9.21 0.16
C ILE A 36 -2.44 8.30 1.27
N ALA A 37 -1.64 7.98 2.28
CA ALA A 37 -2.08 7.16 3.41
C ALA A 37 -3.28 7.82 4.13
N LEU A 38 -3.21 9.13 4.38
CA LEU A 38 -4.26 9.91 5.02
C LEU A 38 -5.57 9.94 4.21
N ALA A 39 -5.51 10.00 2.88
CA ALA A 39 -6.70 10.10 2.04
C ALA A 39 -7.29 8.73 1.63
N HIS A 40 -6.47 7.67 1.58
CA HIS A 40 -6.86 6.38 0.96
C HIS A 40 -6.84 5.19 1.92
N VAL A 41 -6.11 5.25 3.03
CA VAL A 41 -5.95 4.12 3.96
C VAL A 41 -6.58 4.43 5.31
N PHE A 42 -6.13 5.50 5.96
CA PHE A 42 -6.55 5.85 7.33
C PHE A 42 -8.05 6.06 7.52
N PRO A 43 -8.82 6.58 6.53
CA PRO A 43 -10.27 6.69 6.67
C PRO A 43 -10.98 5.33 6.84
N HIS A 44 -10.33 4.23 6.44
CA HIS A 44 -10.85 2.88 6.56
C HIS A 44 -10.34 2.12 7.80
N TRP A 45 -9.41 2.71 8.54
CA TRP A 45 -8.81 2.10 9.70
C TRP A 45 -9.51 2.53 10.99
N LYS A 46 -9.46 1.67 12.00
CA LYS A 46 -9.85 2.06 13.35
C LYS A 46 -8.87 3.09 13.89
N LYS A 47 -9.36 4.01 14.73
CA LYS A 47 -8.55 5.08 15.33
C LYS A 47 -7.30 4.54 16.03
N GLU A 48 -7.42 3.41 16.71
CA GLU A 48 -6.33 2.77 17.45
C GLU A 48 -5.22 2.29 16.51
N MET A 49 -5.57 1.77 15.32
CA MET A 49 -4.59 1.34 14.32
C MET A 49 -3.77 2.52 13.80
N VAL A 50 -4.43 3.64 13.52
CA VAL A 50 -3.77 4.87 13.07
C VAL A 50 -2.82 5.39 14.15
N GLN A 51 -3.30 5.47 15.40
CA GLN A 51 -2.47 5.92 16.52
C GLN A 51 -1.26 5.03 16.78
N LEU A 52 -1.38 3.71 16.54
CA LEU A 52 -0.25 2.79 16.68
C LEU A 52 0.86 3.14 15.67
N VAL A 53 0.52 3.30 14.40
CA VAL A 53 1.52 3.60 13.35
C VAL A 53 2.08 5.02 13.48
N GLU A 54 1.28 6.01 13.87
CA GLU A 54 1.73 7.38 14.12
C GLU A 54 2.71 7.49 15.30
N LYS A 55 2.65 6.55 16.26
CA LYS A 55 3.64 6.44 17.34
C LYS A 55 4.93 5.73 16.90
N GLY A 56 5.01 5.33 15.63
CA GLY A 56 6.12 4.57 15.06
C GLY A 56 6.08 3.07 15.37
N ASN A 57 4.93 2.54 15.84
CA ASN A 57 4.81 1.09 16.01
C ASN A 57 4.56 0.42 14.67
N MET A 58 5.03 -0.82 14.56
CA MET A 58 4.77 -1.68 13.42
C MET A 58 3.39 -2.32 13.57
N LEU A 59 2.51 -2.12 12.59
CA LEU A 59 1.19 -2.75 12.56
C LEU A 59 1.18 -3.91 11.58
N ARG A 60 0.93 -5.12 12.08
CA ARG A 60 0.74 -6.29 11.21
C ARG A 60 -0.58 -6.17 10.45
N VAL A 61 -0.52 -6.36 9.14
CA VAL A 61 -1.65 -6.36 8.22
C VAL A 61 -1.54 -7.54 7.26
N GLN A 62 -2.66 -7.90 6.66
CA GLN A 62 -2.68 -8.86 5.56
C GLN A 62 -2.56 -8.10 4.22
N LEU A 63 -1.81 -8.67 3.28
CA LEU A 63 -1.71 -8.19 1.91
C LEU A 63 -2.11 -9.32 0.97
N TRP A 64 -3.18 -9.12 0.21
CA TRP A 64 -3.68 -10.11 -0.73
C TRP A 64 -3.35 -9.70 -2.16
N ASN A 65 -2.61 -10.56 -2.85
CA ASN A 65 -2.43 -10.45 -4.29
C ASN A 65 -3.73 -10.88 -5.01
N VAL A 66 -4.31 -9.95 -5.77
CA VAL A 66 -5.53 -10.12 -6.57
C VAL A 66 -5.27 -9.87 -8.07
N THR A 67 -4.02 -10.11 -8.51
CA THR A 67 -3.61 -9.97 -9.91
C THR A 67 -4.28 -11.01 -10.80
N GLU A 68 -4.28 -12.27 -10.35
CA GLU A 68 -4.94 -13.38 -11.04
C GLU A 68 -6.31 -13.64 -10.39
N ASP A 69 -7.37 -13.76 -11.20
CA ASP A 69 -8.73 -14.10 -10.74
C ASP A 69 -8.85 -15.52 -10.17
N ASN A 70 -7.75 -16.29 -10.16
CA ASN A 70 -7.72 -17.67 -9.69
C ASN A 70 -7.46 -17.71 -8.17
N ASN A 71 -8.24 -18.54 -7.48
CA ASN A 71 -8.38 -18.75 -6.03
C ASN A 71 -7.13 -18.88 -5.14
N HIS A 72 -5.91 -18.69 -5.64
CA HIS A 72 -4.69 -18.65 -4.85
C HIS A 72 -4.45 -17.25 -4.26
N LYS A 73 -5.38 -16.83 -3.39
CA LYS A 73 -5.15 -15.69 -2.48
C LYS A 73 -3.99 -16.07 -1.57
N SER A 74 -2.76 -15.67 -1.90
CA SER A 74 -1.68 -15.74 -0.93
C SER A 74 -1.92 -14.63 0.08
N ASP A 75 -2.18 -15.03 1.32
CA ASP A 75 -2.15 -14.14 2.45
C ASP A 75 -0.67 -13.84 2.75
N GLU A 76 -0.17 -12.71 2.27
CA GLU A 76 1.18 -12.27 2.56
C GLU A 76 1.15 -11.50 3.88
N SER A 77 2.00 -11.92 4.82
CA SER A 77 2.13 -11.19 6.09
C SER A 77 2.90 -9.91 5.80
N ALA A 78 2.19 -8.78 5.92
CA ALA A 78 2.77 -7.47 5.71
C ALA A 78 2.74 -6.63 6.99
N TYR A 79 3.54 -5.58 7.00
CA TYR A 79 3.55 -4.62 8.10
C TYR A 79 3.45 -3.21 7.57
N VAL A 80 2.72 -2.35 8.28
CA VAL A 80 2.73 -0.91 8.06
C VAL A 80 3.54 -0.24 9.16
N VAL A 81 4.48 0.62 8.75
CA VAL A 81 5.31 1.41 9.66
C VAL A 81 5.52 2.82 9.11
N GLU A 82 5.60 3.80 10.01
CA GLU A 82 6.00 5.17 9.66
C GLU A 82 7.50 5.21 9.32
N MET A 83 7.83 5.74 8.15
CA MET A 83 9.17 6.03 7.70
C MET A 83 9.64 7.37 8.25
N LYS A 84 10.65 7.34 9.13
CA LYS A 84 11.28 8.54 9.68
C LYS A 84 12.50 8.96 8.87
N PRO A 85 12.75 10.26 8.66
CA PRO A 85 12.04 11.41 9.25
C PRO A 85 10.91 11.99 8.37
N CYS A 86 10.68 11.49 7.15
CA CYS A 86 9.73 12.10 6.20
C CYS A 86 8.25 11.92 6.56
N LYS A 87 7.92 11.03 7.51
CA LYS A 87 6.55 10.69 7.95
C LYS A 87 5.67 10.05 6.88
N ASP A 88 6.29 9.57 5.80
CA ASP A 88 5.62 8.64 4.90
C ASP A 88 5.41 7.31 5.59
N TYR A 89 4.61 6.43 5.00
CA TYR A 89 4.39 5.09 5.51
C TYR A 89 4.97 4.10 4.52
N VAL A 90 5.35 2.93 5.01
CA VAL A 90 5.77 1.83 4.14
C VAL A 90 4.99 0.57 4.48
N ILE A 91 4.63 -0.19 3.44
CA ILE A 91 4.19 -1.57 3.55
C ILE A 91 5.41 -2.45 3.34
N VAL A 92 5.82 -3.15 4.39
CA VAL A 92 6.90 -4.14 4.34
C VAL A 92 6.29 -5.49 3.97
N SER A 93 6.70 -6.05 2.82
CA SER A 93 6.35 -7.42 2.39
C SER A 93 7.50 -7.99 1.58
N ALA A 94 8.33 -8.84 2.19
CA ALA A 94 9.42 -9.51 1.47
C ALA A 94 8.86 -10.48 0.40
N ASP A 95 7.78 -11.18 0.73
CA ASP A 95 7.12 -12.15 -0.16
C ASP A 95 6.71 -11.54 -1.50
N LEU A 96 6.23 -10.29 -1.49
CA LEU A 96 5.80 -9.60 -2.70
C LEU A 96 6.95 -9.38 -3.69
N PHE A 97 8.14 -9.09 -3.20
CA PHE A 97 9.31 -8.82 -4.04
C PHE A 97 10.13 -10.06 -4.35
N GLU A 98 10.25 -11.00 -3.42
CA GLU A 98 11.10 -12.18 -3.56
C GLU A 98 10.37 -13.34 -4.24
N ASN A 99 9.14 -13.64 -3.80
CA ASN A 99 8.38 -14.79 -4.27
C ASN A 99 7.41 -14.44 -5.41
N ARG A 100 6.87 -13.21 -5.41
CA ARG A 100 5.96 -12.73 -6.47
C ARG A 100 6.66 -11.92 -7.56
N GLY A 101 7.96 -11.67 -7.43
CA GLY A 101 8.79 -11.09 -8.49
C GLY A 101 8.58 -9.60 -8.75
N LEU A 102 7.89 -8.88 -7.85
CA LEU A 102 7.66 -7.45 -8.02
C LEU A 102 8.98 -6.70 -8.23
N SER A 103 9.07 -5.94 -9.31
CA SER A 103 10.30 -5.36 -9.81
C SER A 103 10.15 -3.88 -10.12
N TYR A 104 11.29 -3.19 -10.27
CA TYR A 104 11.32 -1.81 -10.74
C TYR A 104 10.53 -1.65 -12.03
N SER A 105 9.85 -0.52 -12.17
CA SER A 105 8.99 -0.15 -13.30
C SER A 105 7.65 -0.87 -13.41
N ASP A 106 7.38 -1.87 -12.56
CA ASP A 106 6.06 -2.50 -12.50
C ASP A 106 5.00 -1.48 -12.05
N GLU A 107 3.87 -1.45 -12.75
CA GLU A 107 2.70 -0.68 -12.36
C GLU A 107 1.79 -1.51 -11.47
N ILE A 108 1.40 -0.95 -10.33
CA ILE A 108 0.59 -1.63 -9.34
C ILE A 108 -0.62 -0.79 -8.94
N GLU A 109 -1.65 -1.49 -8.49
CA GLU A 109 -2.79 -0.95 -7.80
C GLU A 109 -2.83 -1.51 -6.37
N LEU A 110 -3.02 -0.62 -5.41
CA LEU A 110 -3.12 -0.94 -3.99
C LEU A 110 -4.34 -0.27 -3.39
N TYR A 111 -5.10 -0.98 -2.57
CA TYR A 111 -6.17 -0.38 -1.77
C TYR A 111 -6.42 -1.14 -0.49
N TRP A 112 -7.02 -0.48 0.48
CA TRP A 112 -7.56 -1.14 1.66
C TRP A 112 -9.00 -1.62 1.38
N ASP A 113 -9.26 -2.91 1.55
CA ASP A 113 -10.61 -3.45 1.49
C ASP A 113 -11.21 -3.47 2.89
N SER A 114 -12.23 -2.62 3.11
CA SER A 114 -12.90 -2.52 4.41
C SER A 114 -13.71 -3.77 4.75
N ASN A 115 -14.15 -4.54 3.75
CA ASN A 115 -14.96 -5.74 3.99
C ASN A 115 -14.12 -6.89 4.55
N SER A 116 -12.90 -7.06 4.04
CA SER A 116 -11.98 -8.11 4.49
C SER A 116 -10.84 -7.60 5.39
N ASN A 117 -10.83 -6.30 5.71
CA ASN A 117 -9.90 -5.65 6.64
C ASN A 117 -8.42 -5.94 6.33
N ASN A 118 -8.04 -5.83 5.05
CA ASN A 118 -6.69 -6.08 4.56
C ASN A 118 -6.37 -5.21 3.34
N PHE A 119 -5.09 -5.18 2.96
CA PHE A 119 -4.69 -4.59 1.69
C PHE A 119 -4.92 -5.56 0.54
N LYS A 120 -5.32 -5.01 -0.61
CA LYS A 120 -5.36 -5.69 -1.89
C LYS A 120 -4.30 -5.10 -2.79
N PHE A 121 -3.53 -5.96 -3.42
CA PHE A 121 -2.48 -5.65 -4.37
C PHE A 121 -2.83 -6.24 -5.73
N LYS A 122 -2.66 -5.48 -6.80
CA LYS A 122 -2.81 -5.95 -8.17
C LYS A 122 -1.67 -5.40 -9.03
N LEU A 123 -0.98 -6.28 -9.75
CA LEU A 123 -0.08 -5.89 -10.84
C LEU A 123 -0.94 -5.51 -12.06
N ILE A 124 -0.66 -4.38 -12.69
CA ILE A 124 -1.52 -3.79 -13.73
C ILE A 124 -1.19 -4.33 -15.12
N ASN A 125 0.10 -4.59 -15.42
CA ASN A 125 0.65 -5.01 -16.73
C ASN A 125 0.23 -4.15 -17.94
#